data_AF-G4TUG9-F1
#
_entry.id   AF-G4TUG9-F1
#
_cell.length_a   1.000
_cell.length_b   1.000
_cell.length_c   1.000
_cell.angle_alpha   90.00
_cell.angle_beta   90.00
_cell.angle_gamma   90.00
#
_symmetry.space_group_name_H-M   'P 1'
#
loop_
_entity.id
_entity.type
_entity.pdbx_description
1 polymer ?
#
loop_
_entity_poly.entity_id
_entity_poly.type
_entity_poly.pdbx_seq_one_letter_code
_entity_poly.pdbx_strand_id
1 'polypeptide(L)'
;MISTIVAFLIASGTALALPFNETSLPYRGCATHKDTAAIAAAESRFQIDSANIMSVMDASTLASGPIQVYWHVIQKDNDLAGGNVPDSQIKASIDAMNQHYTGTGISFALSKTTRTTNADWFSTVGPDESNQTQMKSQLRQGDESTLNIYTVGFESGSGKGLLGYATFPSDYKSNPKDDGVVILYSSVPGGSTTNYDEGKTLTHEVGHWLGLYHVFQDGCSTFSSARF
;
A
#
# COMPACT_ATOMS: atom_id res chain seq x y z
N MET A 1 28.09 -71.03 -20.53
CA MET A 1 28.02 -70.51 -19.12
C MET A 1 29.44 -70.30 -18.64
N ILE A 2 29.69 -69.29 -17.79
CA ILE A 2 30.97 -68.62 -17.43
C ILE A 2 31.17 -67.37 -18.32
N SER A 3 30.79 -66.15 -17.91
CA SER A 3 31.20 -65.27 -16.79
C SER A 3 32.24 -64.26 -17.27
N THR A 4 31.80 -63.01 -17.46
CA THR A 4 32.67 -61.83 -17.57
C THR A 4 32.05 -60.73 -16.72
N ILE A 5 32.70 -60.44 -15.60
CA ILE A 5 32.34 -59.38 -14.67
C ILE A 5 32.89 -58.07 -15.22
N VAL A 6 32.02 -57.08 -15.48
CA VAL A 6 32.40 -55.69 -15.75
C VAL A 6 32.32 -54.91 -14.45
N ALA A 7 33.46 -54.44 -13.95
CA ALA A 7 33.52 -53.55 -12.80
C ALA A 7 33.26 -52.11 -13.25
N PHE A 8 32.17 -51.50 -12.76
CA PHE A 8 31.91 -50.07 -12.89
C PHE A 8 32.49 -49.34 -11.67
N LEU A 9 33.51 -48.51 -11.90
CA LEU A 9 34.02 -47.56 -10.91
C LEU A 9 33.07 -46.36 -10.83
N ILE A 10 32.43 -46.17 -9.68
CA ILE A 10 31.64 -44.98 -9.38
C ILE A 10 32.60 -43.94 -8.78
N ALA A 11 32.88 -42.87 -9.54
CA ALA A 11 33.60 -41.71 -9.01
C ALA A 11 32.64 -40.87 -8.16
N SER A 12 32.82 -40.88 -6.85
CA SER A 12 32.14 -40.00 -5.91
C SER A 12 32.73 -38.59 -6.00
N GLY A 13 32.08 -37.71 -6.76
CA GLY A 13 32.35 -36.27 -6.72
C GLY A 13 31.66 -35.66 -5.50
N THR A 14 32.43 -35.26 -4.49
CA THR A 14 31.89 -34.44 -3.39
C THR A 14 31.67 -33.03 -3.92
N ALA A 15 30.41 -32.69 -4.20
CA ALA A 15 30.01 -31.31 -4.42
C ALA A 15 30.15 -30.55 -3.09
N LEU A 16 31.18 -29.71 -2.99
CA LEU A 16 31.31 -28.72 -1.93
C LEU A 16 30.20 -27.67 -2.16
N ALA A 17 29.09 -27.83 -1.44
CA ALA A 17 28.09 -26.77 -1.31
C ALA A 17 28.73 -25.64 -0.49
N LEU A 18 29.19 -24.59 -1.17
CA LEU A 18 29.50 -23.34 -0.51
C LEU A 18 28.19 -22.77 0.06
N PRO A 19 28.17 -22.26 1.31
CA PRO A 19 27.00 -21.60 1.82
C PRO A 19 26.73 -20.36 0.95
N PHE A 20 25.61 -20.37 0.24
CA PHE A 20 25.04 -19.16 -0.33
C PHE A 20 24.75 -18.23 0.86
N ASN A 21 25.57 -17.19 0.99
CA ASN A 21 25.27 -16.08 1.86
C ASN A 21 24.18 -15.26 1.16
N GLU A 22 22.93 -15.71 1.29
CA GLU A 22 21.74 -14.91 1.01
C GLU A 22 21.81 -13.70 1.95
N THR A 23 22.34 -12.59 1.46
CA THR A 23 22.03 -11.30 2.05
C THR A 23 20.53 -11.15 1.94
N SER A 24 19.81 -11.41 3.04
CA SER A 24 18.38 -11.17 3.11
C SER A 24 18.15 -9.73 2.69
N LEU A 25 17.49 -9.54 1.55
CA LEU A 25 16.94 -8.23 1.23
C LEU A 25 16.12 -7.82 2.46
N PRO A 26 16.30 -6.61 3.00
CA PRO A 26 15.48 -6.17 4.13
C PRO A 26 14.03 -6.29 3.68
N TYR A 27 13.29 -7.19 4.34
CA TYR A 27 11.90 -7.49 4.01
C TYR A 27 11.13 -6.16 3.94
N ARG A 28 10.59 -5.86 2.76
CA ARG A 28 9.75 -4.68 2.54
C ARG A 28 8.29 -5.10 2.63
N GLY A 29 7.52 -4.37 3.41
CA GLY A 29 6.12 -4.71 3.68
C GLY A 29 5.22 -3.49 3.87
N CYS A 30 3.93 -3.76 4.02
CA CYS A 30 2.89 -2.76 4.25
C CYS A 30 2.47 -2.77 5.73
N ALA A 31 2.17 -1.60 6.30
CA ALA A 31 1.90 -1.46 7.74
C ALA A 31 0.41 -1.22 8.09
N THR A 32 -0.51 -1.39 7.15
CA THR A 32 -1.95 -1.22 7.43
C THR A 32 -2.58 -2.51 7.92
N HIS A 33 -2.94 -2.51 9.21
CA HIS A 33 -3.52 -3.66 9.91
C HIS A 33 -4.65 -3.22 10.85
N LYS A 34 -5.61 -4.11 11.06
CA LYS A 34 -6.69 -3.98 12.05
C LYS A 34 -6.79 -5.29 12.82
N ASP A 35 -7.05 -5.20 14.13
CA ASP A 35 -7.38 -6.39 14.91
C ASP A 35 -8.77 -6.94 14.53
N THR A 36 -8.99 -8.23 14.80
CA THR A 36 -10.22 -8.94 14.42
C THR A 36 -11.48 -8.31 15.02
N ALA A 37 -11.40 -7.72 16.21
CA ALA A 37 -12.55 -7.08 16.85
C ALA A 37 -12.92 -5.76 16.14
N ALA A 38 -11.93 -4.97 15.74
CA ALA A 38 -12.10 -3.76 14.95
C ALA A 38 -12.63 -4.07 13.55
N ILE A 39 -12.18 -5.16 12.92
CA ILE A 39 -12.73 -5.66 11.65
C ILE A 39 -14.22 -6.01 11.81
N ALA A 40 -14.56 -6.84 12.79
CA ALA A 40 -15.96 -7.24 13.02
C ALA A 40 -16.88 -6.04 13.29
N ALA A 41 -16.39 -5.04 14.03
CA ALA A 41 -17.12 -3.80 14.26
C ALA A 41 -17.32 -2.98 12.98
N ALA A 42 -16.28 -2.88 12.13
CA ALA A 42 -16.33 -2.17 10.86
C ALA A 42 -17.27 -2.86 9.86
N GLU A 43 -17.22 -4.19 9.75
CA GLU A 43 -18.11 -4.98 8.88
C GLU A 43 -19.57 -4.87 9.33
N SER A 44 -19.83 -5.00 10.64
CA SER A 44 -21.17 -4.81 11.20
C SER A 44 -21.72 -3.42 10.86
N ARG A 45 -20.87 -2.39 10.97
CA ARG A 45 -21.25 -1.03 10.61
C ARG A 45 -21.53 -0.89 9.10
N PHE A 46 -20.69 -1.46 8.25
CA PHE A 46 -20.87 -1.43 6.80
C PHE A 46 -22.19 -2.08 6.36
N GLN A 47 -22.58 -3.20 6.98
CA GLN A 47 -23.86 -3.86 6.71
C GLN A 47 -25.06 -2.97 7.04
N ILE A 48 -25.00 -2.28 8.18
CA ILE A 48 -26.05 -1.34 8.60
C ILE A 48 -26.14 -0.15 7.62
N ASP A 49 -25.00 0.46 7.30
CA ASP A 49 -24.95 1.63 6.43
C ASP A 49 -25.39 1.28 4.99
N SER A 50 -24.98 0.12 4.47
CA SER A 50 -25.39 -0.37 3.15
C SER A 50 -26.90 -0.63 3.07
N ALA A 51 -27.48 -1.24 4.10
CA ALA A 51 -28.93 -1.45 4.18
C ALA A 51 -29.70 -0.13 4.23
N ASN A 52 -29.18 0.86 4.96
CA ASN A 52 -29.77 2.19 5.00
C ASN A 52 -29.68 2.90 3.65
N ILE A 53 -28.54 2.85 2.96
CA ILE A 53 -28.36 3.44 1.62
C ILE A 53 -29.32 2.80 0.61
N MET A 54 -29.43 1.47 0.60
CA MET A 54 -30.37 0.75 -0.28
C MET A 54 -31.85 1.07 0.03
N SER A 55 -32.16 1.47 1.27
CA SER A 55 -33.51 1.85 1.69
C SER A 55 -33.89 3.29 1.31
N VAL A 56 -32.90 4.19 1.17
CA VAL A 56 -33.11 5.63 1.00
C VAL A 56 -32.70 6.18 -0.37
N MET A 57 -31.93 5.44 -1.17
CA MET A 57 -31.50 5.84 -2.52
C MET A 57 -32.07 4.92 -3.59
N ASP A 58 -32.61 5.51 -4.67
CA ASP A 58 -32.82 4.77 -5.92
C ASP A 58 -31.43 4.35 -6.44
N ALA A 59 -31.27 3.09 -6.86
CA ALA A 59 -29.98 2.52 -7.26
C ALA A 59 -29.31 3.32 -8.41
N SER A 60 -30.06 4.19 -9.10
CA SER A 60 -29.56 5.09 -10.15
C SER A 60 -28.82 6.33 -9.65
N THR A 61 -28.81 6.66 -8.35
CA THR A 61 -28.13 7.87 -7.82
C THR A 61 -26.71 7.62 -7.30
N LEU A 62 -26.17 6.40 -7.44
CA LEU A 62 -24.82 6.06 -6.96
C LEU A 62 -23.69 6.34 -7.97
N ALA A 63 -23.96 7.12 -9.03
CA ALA A 63 -22.91 7.60 -9.92
C ALA A 63 -22.11 8.71 -9.22
N SER A 64 -21.24 8.33 -8.29
CA SER A 64 -20.17 9.21 -7.83
C SER A 64 -19.17 9.35 -8.98
N GLY A 65 -18.78 10.58 -9.28
CA GLY A 65 -17.68 10.85 -10.22
C GLY A 65 -16.36 10.23 -9.74
N PRO A 66 -15.26 10.43 -10.48
CA PRO A 66 -13.96 9.95 -10.01
C PRO A 66 -13.63 10.52 -8.63
N ILE A 67 -13.00 9.70 -7.79
CA ILE A 67 -12.48 10.11 -6.50
C ILE A 67 -11.36 11.13 -6.76
N GLN A 68 -11.49 12.30 -6.16
CA GLN A 68 -10.53 13.38 -6.33
C GLN A 68 -9.26 13.09 -5.54
N VAL A 69 -8.11 13.17 -6.20
CA VAL A 69 -6.81 12.85 -5.61
C VAL A 69 -5.97 14.10 -5.40
N TYR A 70 -5.46 14.27 -4.18
CA TYR A 70 -4.41 15.24 -3.87
C TYR A 70 -3.11 14.49 -3.61
N TRP A 71 -2.08 14.81 -4.38
CA TRP A 71 -0.77 14.19 -4.28
C TRP A 71 0.22 15.12 -3.58
N HIS A 72 0.76 14.68 -2.46
CA HIS A 72 1.72 15.41 -1.64
C HIS A 72 3.10 14.76 -1.76
N VAL A 73 4.00 15.39 -2.50
CA VAL A 73 5.40 14.98 -2.58
C VAL A 73 6.14 15.54 -1.37
N ILE A 74 6.59 14.67 -0.48
CA ILE A 74 7.52 15.03 0.59
C ILE A 74 8.91 14.67 0.12
N GLN A 75 9.82 15.63 0.19
CA GLN A 75 11.18 15.48 -0.34
C GLN A 75 12.19 16.09 0.62
N LYS A 76 13.41 15.56 0.68
CA LYS A 76 14.51 16.16 1.44
C LYS A 76 15.25 17.24 0.66
N ASP A 77 15.25 17.15 -0.67
CA ASP A 77 15.86 18.10 -1.61
C ASP A 77 15.09 18.10 -2.95
N ASN A 78 15.65 18.69 -4.01
CA ASN A 78 15.01 18.80 -5.32
C ASN A 78 15.39 17.66 -6.28
N ASP A 79 16.16 16.67 -5.85
CA ASP A 79 16.56 15.55 -6.68
C ASP A 79 15.54 14.42 -6.56
N LEU A 80 15.41 13.62 -7.63
CA LEU A 80 14.57 12.41 -7.60
C LEU A 80 15.03 11.47 -6.47
N ALA A 81 16.34 11.32 -6.26
CA ALA A 81 16.91 10.52 -5.17
C ALA A 81 16.55 11.07 -3.78
N GLY A 82 16.21 12.36 -3.68
CA GLY A 82 15.72 13.00 -2.47
C GLY A 82 14.20 13.04 -2.35
N GLY A 83 13.48 12.29 -3.17
CA GLY A 83 12.02 12.18 -3.10
C GLY A 83 11.26 13.15 -4.00
N ASN A 84 11.92 13.96 -4.81
CA ASN A 84 11.25 14.89 -5.74
C ASN A 84 10.67 14.13 -6.96
N VAL A 85 9.64 13.31 -6.73
CA VAL A 85 8.97 12.47 -7.75
C VAL A 85 8.42 13.34 -8.89
N PRO A 86 8.84 13.17 -10.15
CA PRO A 86 8.35 13.94 -11.28
C PRO A 86 6.85 13.78 -11.54
N ASP A 87 6.22 14.81 -12.09
CA ASP A 87 4.79 14.78 -12.44
C ASP A 87 4.44 13.64 -13.42
N SER A 88 5.39 13.21 -14.26
CA SER A 88 5.22 12.06 -15.15
C SER A 88 5.02 10.75 -14.39
N GLN A 89 5.75 10.53 -13.29
CA GLN A 89 5.59 9.34 -12.43
C GLN A 89 4.31 9.42 -11.60
N ILE A 90 3.92 10.62 -11.16
CA ILE A 90 2.63 10.85 -10.49
C ILE A 90 1.49 10.50 -11.46
N LYS A 91 1.52 11.05 -12.68
CA LYS A 91 0.52 10.74 -13.70
C LYS A 91 0.47 9.24 -14.00
N ALA A 92 1.62 8.60 -14.19
CA ALA A 92 1.70 7.17 -14.43
C ALA A 92 1.14 6.35 -13.25
N SER A 93 1.30 6.82 -12.01
CA SER A 93 0.69 6.19 -10.83
C SER A 93 -0.84 6.25 -10.87
N ILE A 94 -1.41 7.40 -11.26
CA ILE A 94 -2.86 7.57 -11.40
C ILE A 94 -3.40 6.72 -12.56
N ASP A 95 -2.69 6.67 -13.69
CA ASP A 95 -3.05 5.84 -14.84
C ASP A 95 -3.03 4.34 -14.46
N ALA A 96 -1.96 3.88 -13.79
CA ALA A 96 -1.82 2.50 -13.32
C ALA A 96 -2.92 2.14 -12.30
N MET A 97 -3.22 3.03 -11.35
CA MET A 97 -4.30 2.82 -10.38
C MET A 97 -5.66 2.69 -11.09
N ASN A 98 -5.99 3.58 -12.03
CA ASN A 98 -7.22 3.45 -12.81
C ASN A 98 -7.27 2.16 -13.64
N GLN A 99 -6.13 1.72 -14.18
CA GLN A 99 -6.03 0.44 -14.87
C GLN A 99 -6.31 -0.74 -13.92
N HIS A 100 -5.73 -0.74 -12.72
CA HIS A 100 -5.92 -1.82 -11.75
C HIS A 100 -7.34 -1.88 -11.17
N TYR A 101 -8.03 -0.74 -11.04
CA TYR A 101 -9.42 -0.65 -10.59
C TYR A 101 -10.45 -0.79 -11.74
N THR A 102 -10.00 -1.03 -12.97
CA THR A 102 -10.92 -1.22 -14.12
C THR A 102 -11.89 -2.37 -13.84
N GLY A 103 -13.18 -2.13 -14.11
CA GLY A 103 -14.26 -3.11 -13.87
C GLY A 103 -14.88 -3.06 -12.46
N THR A 104 -14.31 -2.30 -11.52
CA THR A 104 -14.88 -2.14 -10.17
C THR A 104 -15.93 -1.02 -10.09
N GLY A 105 -16.00 -0.13 -11.08
CA GLY A 105 -16.78 1.10 -11.03
C GLY A 105 -16.09 2.27 -10.32
N ILE A 106 -14.92 2.05 -9.71
CA ILE A 106 -14.11 3.07 -9.06
C ILE A 106 -13.12 3.67 -10.07
N SER A 107 -12.97 5.00 -10.02
CA SER A 107 -11.98 5.73 -10.81
C SER A 107 -11.45 6.92 -10.03
N PHE A 108 -10.29 7.43 -10.43
CA PHE A 108 -9.54 8.46 -9.72
C PHE A 108 -9.10 9.57 -10.66
N ALA A 109 -9.18 10.81 -10.20
CA ALA A 109 -8.74 11.98 -10.95
C ALA A 109 -7.79 12.86 -10.11
N LEU A 110 -6.59 13.11 -10.63
CA LEU A 110 -5.62 13.99 -10.00
C LEU A 110 -6.13 15.43 -10.00
N SER A 111 -6.37 15.98 -8.81
CA SER A 111 -6.82 17.36 -8.61
C SER A 111 -5.65 18.31 -8.48
N LYS A 112 -4.67 17.96 -7.64
CA LYS A 112 -3.52 18.83 -7.35
C LYS A 112 -2.32 18.02 -6.91
N THR A 113 -1.14 18.51 -7.28
CA THR A 113 0.14 18.08 -6.71
C THR A 113 0.72 19.21 -5.86
N THR A 114 1.21 18.89 -4.66
CA THR A 114 2.01 19.80 -3.83
C THR A 114 3.36 19.18 -3.56
N ARG A 115 4.38 20.01 -3.37
CA ARG A 115 5.74 19.58 -3.02
C ARG A 115 6.16 20.27 -1.73
N THR A 116 6.64 19.50 -0.76
CA THR A 116 7.07 20.00 0.55
C THR A 116 8.48 19.50 0.83
N THR A 117 9.43 20.43 0.89
CA THR A 117 10.80 20.12 1.30
C THR A 117 10.87 20.05 2.82
N ASN A 118 10.90 18.82 3.36
CA ASN A 118 11.05 18.55 4.78
C ASN A 118 11.76 17.21 4.94
N ALA A 119 13.07 17.27 5.22
CA ALA A 119 13.92 16.08 5.35
C ALA A 119 13.50 15.18 6.52
N ASP A 120 13.06 15.77 7.64
CA ASP A 120 12.63 14.99 8.80
C ASP A 120 11.39 14.17 8.47
N TRP A 121 10.39 14.77 7.81
CA TRP A 121 9.20 14.03 7.38
C TRP A 121 9.55 12.98 6.34
N PHE A 122 10.36 13.33 5.35
CA PHE A 122 10.80 12.40 4.32
C PHE A 122 11.47 11.16 4.92
N SER A 123 12.36 11.35 5.88
CA SER A 123 13.21 10.26 6.41
C SER A 123 12.57 9.46 7.54
N THR A 124 11.64 10.03 8.32
CA THR A 124 11.23 9.44 9.61
C THR A 124 9.72 9.20 9.78
N VAL A 125 8.87 9.62 8.84
CA VAL A 125 7.42 9.38 8.93
C VAL A 125 7.13 7.87 8.99
N GLY A 126 6.25 7.50 9.91
CA GLY A 126 5.73 6.14 10.10
C GLY A 126 4.35 6.18 10.76
N PRO A 127 3.62 5.04 10.75
CA PRO A 127 2.26 4.92 11.30
C PRO A 127 2.20 5.37 12.76
N ASP A 128 1.14 6.10 13.12
CA ASP A 128 0.81 6.53 14.49
C ASP A 128 1.87 7.42 15.19
N GLU A 129 2.76 8.05 14.41
CA GLU A 129 3.82 8.92 14.93
C GLU A 129 3.48 10.42 14.86
N SER A 130 4.21 11.20 15.67
CA SER A 130 4.09 12.66 15.69
C SER A 130 4.39 13.33 14.34
N ASN A 131 5.37 12.82 13.58
CA ASN A 131 5.71 13.38 12.26
C ASN A 131 4.62 13.11 11.22
N GLN A 132 4.00 11.93 11.22
CA GLN A 132 2.81 11.66 10.41
C GLN A 132 1.68 12.63 10.79
N THR A 133 1.41 12.76 12.08
CA THR A 133 0.32 13.61 12.58
C THR A 133 0.51 15.06 12.13
N GLN A 134 1.73 15.60 12.28
CA GLN A 134 2.05 16.95 11.84
C GLN A 134 1.94 17.10 10.32
N MET A 135 2.50 16.18 9.55
CA MET A 135 2.46 16.18 8.09
C MET A 135 1.03 16.18 7.56
N LYS A 136 0.22 15.20 7.98
CA LYS A 136 -1.17 15.08 7.49
C LYS A 136 -2.06 16.21 8.01
N SER A 137 -1.90 16.65 9.25
CA SER A 137 -2.67 17.79 9.79
C SER A 137 -2.46 19.07 9.00
N GLN A 138 -1.25 19.30 8.48
CA GLN A 138 -0.92 20.50 7.69
C GLN A 138 -1.33 20.39 6.22
N LEU A 139 -1.22 19.20 5.63
CA LEU A 139 -1.26 19.04 4.18
C LEU A 139 -2.60 18.52 3.66
N ARG A 140 -3.32 17.69 4.44
CA ARG A 140 -4.53 17.01 3.99
C ARG A 140 -5.58 17.99 3.44
N GLN A 141 -6.17 17.64 2.30
CA GLN A 141 -7.18 18.42 1.59
C GLN A 141 -8.52 17.69 1.51
N GLY A 142 -9.62 18.43 1.41
CA GLY A 142 -10.97 17.89 1.25
C GLY A 142 -11.55 17.25 2.51
N ASP A 143 -12.50 16.34 2.33
CA ASP A 143 -13.19 15.54 3.37
C ASP A 143 -12.99 14.04 3.09
N GLU A 144 -13.81 13.16 3.67
CA GLU A 144 -13.73 11.70 3.50
C GLU A 144 -13.87 11.23 2.05
N SER A 145 -14.41 12.05 1.15
CA SER A 145 -14.57 11.73 -0.27
C SER A 145 -13.31 11.98 -1.10
N THR A 146 -12.26 12.54 -0.48
CA THR A 146 -11.03 12.98 -1.16
C THR A 146 -9.84 12.13 -0.74
N LEU A 147 -9.20 11.48 -1.72
CA LEU A 147 -8.00 10.68 -1.48
C LEU A 147 -6.76 11.57 -1.40
N ASN A 148 -6.07 11.55 -0.26
CA ASN A 148 -4.78 12.22 -0.07
C ASN A 148 -3.65 11.18 -0.12
N ILE A 149 -2.69 11.35 -1.01
CA ILE A 149 -1.52 10.47 -1.18
C ILE A 149 -0.26 11.23 -0.81
N TYR A 150 0.61 10.62 0.01
CA TYR A 150 1.89 11.20 0.43
C TYR A 150 3.03 10.29 -0.04
N THR A 151 4.01 10.83 -0.77
CA THR A 151 5.26 10.10 -1.07
C THR A 151 6.36 10.50 -0.10
N VAL A 152 6.97 9.53 0.58
CA VAL A 152 8.05 9.72 1.56
C VAL A 152 9.21 8.75 1.33
N GLY A 153 10.31 8.90 2.08
CA GLY A 153 11.54 8.14 1.93
C GLY A 153 11.63 6.87 2.79
N PHE A 154 10.96 6.82 3.95
CA PHE A 154 11.04 5.69 4.89
C PHE A 154 12.48 5.26 5.21
N GLU A 155 13.38 6.23 5.38
CA GLU A 155 14.81 5.97 5.55
C GLU A 155 15.14 5.46 6.97
N SER A 156 14.33 5.82 7.96
CA SER A 156 14.55 5.58 9.39
C SER A 156 13.25 5.64 10.19
N GLY A 157 13.34 5.47 11.52
CA GLY A 157 12.17 5.47 12.40
C GLY A 157 11.31 4.21 12.25
N SER A 158 10.06 4.29 12.70
CA SER A 158 9.09 3.18 12.62
C SER A 158 8.64 2.89 11.18
N GLY A 159 8.75 3.86 10.26
CA GLY A 159 8.47 3.68 8.85
C GLY A 159 9.57 2.95 8.06
N LYS A 160 10.74 2.72 8.65
CA LYS A 160 11.89 2.15 7.93
C LYS A 160 11.56 0.79 7.32
N GLY A 161 11.80 0.68 6.01
CA GLY A 161 11.59 -0.56 5.26
C GLY A 161 10.16 -0.76 4.74
N LEU A 162 9.22 0.13 5.07
CA LEU A 162 7.88 0.06 4.52
C LEU A 162 7.83 0.39 3.02
N LEU A 163 6.83 -0.17 2.36
CA LEU A 163 6.38 0.24 1.02
C LEU A 163 5.26 1.26 1.11
N GLY A 164 4.40 1.13 2.11
CA GLY A 164 3.31 2.06 2.35
C GLY A 164 2.42 1.65 3.52
N TYR A 165 1.48 2.54 3.80
CA TYR A 165 0.37 2.35 4.71
C TYR A 165 -0.76 3.34 4.39
N ALA A 166 -1.98 2.95 4.73
CA ALA A 166 -3.20 3.72 4.68
C ALA A 166 -3.96 3.70 6.02
N THR A 167 -4.95 4.58 6.13
CA THR A 167 -6.01 4.55 7.15
C THR A 167 -7.26 3.87 6.61
N PHE A 168 -7.99 3.14 7.46
CA PHE A 168 -9.27 2.55 7.08
C PHE A 168 -10.43 3.56 7.19
N PRO A 169 -11.51 3.42 6.39
CA PRO A 169 -12.71 4.25 6.52
C PRO A 169 -13.32 4.25 7.92
N SER A 170 -13.22 3.12 8.64
CA SER A 170 -13.76 2.97 10.00
C SER A 170 -13.06 3.88 11.03
N ASP A 171 -11.85 4.37 10.73
CA ASP A 171 -11.10 5.27 11.60
C ASP A 171 -11.35 6.75 11.33
N TYR A 172 -11.94 7.08 10.17
CA TYR A 172 -12.11 8.47 9.76
C TYR A 172 -12.85 9.30 10.81
N LYS A 173 -13.90 8.73 11.43
CA LYS A 173 -14.70 9.45 12.41
C LYS A 173 -13.92 9.80 13.69
N SER A 174 -13.00 8.93 14.13
CA SER A 174 -12.22 9.16 15.35
C SER A 174 -11.01 10.05 15.09
N ASN A 175 -10.42 9.98 13.90
CA ASN A 175 -9.25 10.78 13.54
C ASN A 175 -9.25 11.20 12.06
N PRO A 176 -10.10 12.17 11.67
CA PRO A 176 -10.24 12.56 10.26
C PRO A 176 -8.99 13.23 9.68
N LYS A 177 -8.09 13.73 10.54
CA LYS A 177 -6.83 14.34 10.11
C LYS A 177 -5.77 13.34 9.70
N ASP A 178 -5.91 12.09 10.16
CA ASP A 178 -4.98 11.03 9.77
C ASP A 178 -5.35 10.38 8.43
N ASP A 179 -6.51 10.68 7.89
CA ASP A 179 -7.01 10.06 6.68
C ASP A 179 -6.07 10.25 5.46
N GLY A 180 -5.78 9.13 4.77
CA GLY A 180 -5.03 9.09 3.52
C GLY A 180 -4.05 7.91 3.41
N VAL A 181 -3.27 7.93 2.34
CA VAL A 181 -2.31 6.89 1.95
C VAL A 181 -0.90 7.46 1.91
N VAL A 182 0.07 6.78 2.53
CA VAL A 182 1.49 7.14 2.50
C VAL A 182 2.27 6.00 1.84
N ILE A 183 3.09 6.31 0.83
CA ILE A 183 3.86 5.32 0.07
C ILE A 183 5.34 5.72 -0.05
N LEU A 184 6.18 4.72 -0.25
CA LEU A 184 7.58 4.89 -0.60
C LEU A 184 7.67 5.56 -1.98
N TYR A 185 8.33 6.71 -2.05
CA TYR A 185 8.44 7.52 -3.27
C TYR A 185 9.02 6.73 -4.45
N SER A 186 9.93 5.79 -4.19
CA SER A 186 10.61 4.99 -5.20
C SER A 186 9.82 3.75 -5.64
N SER A 187 8.60 3.53 -5.14
CA SER A 187 7.69 2.42 -5.52
C SER A 187 6.61 2.82 -6.53
N VAL A 188 6.66 4.06 -7.02
CA VAL A 188 5.81 4.53 -8.12
C VAL A 188 6.26 3.91 -9.46
N PRO A 189 5.41 3.91 -10.51
CA PRO A 189 5.81 3.54 -11.86
C PRO A 189 7.09 4.25 -12.32
N GLY A 190 8.09 3.46 -12.73
CA GLY A 190 9.42 3.95 -13.13
C GLY A 190 10.32 4.37 -11.96
N GLY A 191 9.94 4.07 -10.72
CA GLY A 191 10.75 4.27 -9.52
C GLY A 191 11.91 3.27 -9.43
N SER A 192 12.79 3.47 -8.44
CA SER A 192 14.01 2.68 -8.26
C SER A 192 13.87 1.44 -7.36
N THR A 193 12.66 1.18 -6.81
CA THR A 193 12.43 0.01 -5.94
C THR A 193 12.09 -1.21 -6.79
N THR A 194 13.11 -1.98 -7.17
CA THR A 194 12.95 -3.20 -7.97
C THR A 194 11.85 -4.10 -7.42
N ASN A 195 10.99 -4.61 -8.31
CA ASN A 195 9.82 -5.48 -8.05
C ASN A 195 8.60 -4.76 -7.43
N TYR A 196 8.71 -3.47 -7.12
CA TYR A 196 7.64 -2.68 -6.51
C TYR A 196 7.39 -1.37 -7.26
N ASP A 197 7.85 -1.26 -8.50
CA ASP A 197 7.88 -0.08 -9.35
C ASP A 197 6.81 -0.10 -10.47
N GLU A 198 5.71 -0.83 -10.24
CA GLU A 198 4.57 -0.95 -11.17
C GLU A 198 3.31 -0.22 -10.65
N GLY A 199 3.40 0.55 -9.56
CA GLY A 199 2.25 1.24 -8.95
C GLY A 199 1.30 0.34 -8.14
N LYS A 200 1.64 -0.93 -7.96
CA LYS A 200 0.85 -1.89 -7.17
C LYS A 200 0.85 -1.59 -5.68
N THR A 201 1.93 -1.03 -5.12
CA THR A 201 1.97 -0.55 -3.74
C THR A 201 0.85 0.45 -3.47
N LEU A 202 0.74 1.49 -4.31
CA LEU A 202 -0.32 2.49 -4.17
C LEU A 202 -1.71 1.85 -4.32
N THR A 203 -1.87 0.96 -5.30
CA THR A 203 -3.14 0.26 -5.53
C THR A 203 -3.59 -0.53 -4.31
N HIS A 204 -2.65 -1.23 -3.67
CA HIS A 204 -2.85 -2.01 -2.45
C HIS A 204 -3.26 -1.11 -1.28
N GLU A 205 -2.52 -0.03 -1.01
CA GLU A 205 -2.84 0.88 0.09
C GLU A 205 -4.18 1.61 -0.12
N VAL A 206 -4.51 1.99 -1.37
CA VAL A 206 -5.82 2.55 -1.69
C VAL A 206 -6.94 1.53 -1.49
N GLY A 207 -6.66 0.23 -1.65
CA GLY A 207 -7.60 -0.82 -1.31
C GLY A 207 -7.98 -0.78 0.17
N HIS A 208 -7.00 -0.61 1.05
CA HIS A 208 -7.24 -0.40 2.48
C HIS A 208 -8.00 0.87 2.78
N TRP A 209 -7.65 1.97 2.10
CA TRP A 209 -8.37 3.24 2.23
C TRP A 209 -9.84 3.12 1.78
N LEU A 210 -10.15 2.21 0.85
CA LEU A 210 -11.51 1.86 0.43
C LEU A 210 -12.18 0.79 1.31
N GLY A 211 -11.48 0.29 2.35
CA GLY A 211 -12.02 -0.66 3.33
C GLY A 211 -11.68 -2.13 3.08
N LEU A 212 -10.83 -2.46 2.11
CA LEU A 212 -10.40 -3.85 1.87
C LEU A 212 -9.33 -4.27 2.88
N TYR A 213 -9.47 -5.47 3.44
CA TYR A 213 -8.47 -6.10 4.31
C TYR A 213 -7.44 -6.90 3.49
N HIS A 214 -6.33 -7.31 4.10
CA HIS A 214 -5.44 -8.28 3.45
C HIS A 214 -6.19 -9.60 3.21
N VAL A 215 -5.98 -10.23 2.06
CA VAL A 215 -6.65 -11.51 1.69
C VAL A 215 -6.28 -12.70 2.60
N PHE A 216 -5.23 -12.56 3.43
CA PHE A 216 -4.86 -13.52 4.48
C PHE A 216 -4.75 -12.84 5.85
N GLN A 217 -5.55 -11.81 6.10
CA GLN A 217 -5.66 -11.21 7.42
C GLN A 217 -6.05 -12.34 8.41
N ASP A 218 -5.30 -12.46 9.51
CA ASP A 218 -5.39 -13.54 10.52
C ASP A 218 -4.87 -14.94 10.10
N GLY A 219 -4.24 -15.07 8.92
CA GLY A 219 -3.56 -16.28 8.45
C GLY A 219 -4.50 -17.45 8.09
N CYS A 220 -3.93 -18.61 7.73
CA CYS A 220 -4.68 -19.84 7.43
C CYS A 220 -5.19 -20.57 8.69
N SER A 221 -5.66 -19.82 9.69
CA SER A 221 -6.16 -20.37 10.95
C SER A 221 -7.52 -19.79 11.31
N THR A 222 -8.52 -20.11 10.49
CA THR A 222 -9.84 -20.61 10.93
C THR A 222 -10.73 -20.90 9.72
N PHE A 223 -10.80 -22.17 9.32
CA PHE A 223 -12.04 -22.68 8.75
C PHE A 223 -13.08 -22.71 9.87
N SER A 224 -13.76 -21.59 10.10
CA SER A 224 -15.05 -21.60 10.76
C SER A 224 -16.04 -20.80 9.91
N SER A 225 -16.76 -21.56 9.07
CA SER A 225 -18.04 -21.21 8.44
C SER A 225 -18.04 -19.98 7.52
N ALA A 226 -17.74 -20.28 6.25
CA ALA A 226 -18.29 -19.70 5.01
C ALA A 226 -19.16 -18.44 5.15
N ARG A 227 -18.74 -17.35 4.49
CA ARG A 227 -19.64 -16.40 3.82
C ARG A 227 -18.95 -15.88 2.55
N PHE A 228 -19.51 -16.30 1.40
CA PHE A 228 -19.41 -15.57 0.14
C PHE A 228 -20.41 -14.43 0.17
#